data_AF-A0A8J3CJW0-F1
#
_entry.id   AF-A0A8J3CJW0-F1
#
_cell.length_a   1.000
_cell.length_b   1.000
_cell.length_c   1.000
_cell.angle_alpha   90.00
_cell.angle_beta   90.00
_cell.angle_gamma   90.00
#
_symmetry.space_group_name_H-M   'P 1'
#
loop_
_entity.id
_entity.type
_entity.pdbx_description
1 polymer ?
#
loop_
_entity_poly.entity_id
_entity_poly.type
_entity_poly.pdbx_seq_one_letter_code
_entity_poly.pdbx_strand_id
1 'polypeptide(L)'
;MSQKLDQGELRSMAAMWASIVCLQATRLEDALDRFHEAWTDDQFRKDIEDAGSPAEWADVAANSYTESLTPEDITTLAADKYFFLLAARQLLKFIDLLPRDNLPRFKDAKLMRLLRDLEDHWENPGGKAARELRKSIPDIAPGRIEYTKKDISFEGVSLLNILRWAESVDEKVREIATAKGTPIPGDICRSGGSRNLFHRLRESGG
;
A
#
# COMPACT_ATOMS: atom_id res chain seq x y z
N MET A 1 -36.46 9.71 -7.22
CA MET A 1 -36.12 10.20 -5.86
C MET A 1 -34.75 9.66 -5.50
N SER A 2 -33.74 10.50 -5.27
CA SER A 2 -32.42 10.05 -4.82
C SER A 2 -32.51 9.74 -3.33
N GLN A 3 -32.30 8.48 -2.95
CA GLN A 3 -32.29 8.06 -1.55
C GLN A 3 -31.09 8.75 -0.88
N LYS A 4 -31.36 9.58 0.14
CA LYS A 4 -30.30 10.27 0.88
C LYS A 4 -29.50 9.19 1.61
N LEU A 5 -28.21 9.06 1.29
CA LEU A 5 -27.33 8.09 1.93
C LEU A 5 -27.23 8.37 3.43
N ASP A 6 -27.34 7.32 4.25
CA ASP A 6 -27.21 7.44 5.70
C ASP A 6 -25.79 7.85 6.08
N GLN A 7 -25.71 8.98 6.79
CA GLN A 7 -24.48 9.59 7.23
C GLN A 7 -23.79 8.80 8.34
N GLY A 8 -24.55 8.05 9.15
CA GLY A 8 -23.99 7.14 10.13
C GLY A 8 -23.33 5.94 9.45
N GLU A 9 -24.04 5.32 8.51
CA GLU A 9 -23.53 4.20 7.71
C GLU A 9 -22.27 4.58 6.93
N LEU A 10 -22.26 5.73 6.24
CA LEU A 10 -21.08 6.21 5.50
C LEU A 10 -19.85 6.39 6.41
N ARG A 11 -20.04 6.85 7.64
CA ARG A 11 -18.95 6.98 8.63
C ARG A 11 -18.47 5.62 9.11
N SER A 12 -19.37 4.70 9.41
CA SER A 12 -19.01 3.33 9.77
C SER A 12 -18.22 2.64 8.64
N MET A 13 -18.62 2.85 7.39
CA MET A 13 -17.88 2.35 6.23
C MET A 13 -16.52 3.02 6.06
N ALA A 14 -16.41 4.34 6.27
CA ALA A 14 -15.12 5.03 6.24
C ALA A 14 -14.14 4.49 7.30
N ALA A 15 -14.60 4.30 8.54
CA ALA A 15 -13.78 3.71 9.62
C ALA A 15 -13.36 2.26 9.30
N MET A 16 -14.28 1.45 8.76
CA MET A 16 -13.96 0.10 8.31
C MET A 16 -12.89 0.10 7.21
N TRP A 17 -13.04 0.93 6.18
CA TRP A 17 -12.07 1.00 5.09
C TRP A 17 -10.72 1.58 5.53
N ALA A 18 -10.69 2.51 6.48
CA ALA A 18 -9.44 2.94 7.09
C ALA A 18 -8.71 1.79 7.80
N SER A 19 -9.44 0.93 8.50
CA SER A 19 -8.88 -0.30 9.08
C SER A 19 -8.38 -1.27 7.99
N ILE A 20 -9.14 -1.44 6.91
CA ILE A 20 -8.73 -2.31 5.79
C ILE A 20 -7.46 -1.77 5.11
N VAL A 21 -7.32 -0.45 4.96
CA VAL A 21 -6.09 0.16 4.41
C VAL A 21 -4.87 -0.26 5.24
N CYS A 22 -4.95 -0.14 6.57
CA CYS A 22 -3.84 -0.54 7.44
C CYS A 22 -3.57 -2.05 7.38
N LEU A 23 -4.60 -2.89 7.32
CA LEU A 23 -4.44 -4.35 7.16
C LEU A 23 -3.74 -4.70 5.83
N GLN A 24 -4.15 -4.08 4.74
CA GLN A 24 -3.56 -4.32 3.42
C GLN A 24 -2.15 -3.78 3.31
N ALA A 25 -1.83 -2.68 4.00
CA ALA A 25 -0.46 -2.19 4.08
C ALA A 25 0.48 -3.21 4.73
N THR A 26 0.08 -3.81 5.87
CA THR A 26 0.87 -4.86 6.51
C THR A 26 1.12 -6.04 5.58
N ARG A 27 0.07 -6.53 4.90
CA ARG A 27 0.21 -7.64 3.94
C ARG A 27 1.15 -7.29 2.79
N LEU A 28 1.03 -6.08 2.26
CA LEU A 28 1.87 -5.59 1.17
C LEU A 28 3.33 -5.45 1.60
N GLU A 29 3.59 -4.99 2.82
CA GLU A 29 4.94 -4.96 3.38
C GLU A 29 5.52 -6.37 3.53
N ASP A 30 4.77 -7.31 4.10
CA ASP A 30 5.22 -8.70 4.24
C ASP A 30 5.52 -9.34 2.87
N ALA A 31 4.67 -9.08 1.86
CA ALA A 31 4.90 -9.53 0.49
C ALA A 31 6.11 -8.87 -0.18
N LEU A 32 6.35 -7.59 0.12
CA LEU A 32 7.50 -6.85 -0.42
C LEU A 32 8.81 -7.28 0.22
N ASP A 33 8.84 -7.49 1.54
CA ASP A 33 10.01 -7.99 2.27
C ASP A 33 10.41 -9.37 1.70
N ARG A 34 9.45 -10.29 1.58
CA ARG A 34 9.68 -11.63 0.99
C ARG A 34 10.16 -11.54 -0.46
N PHE A 35 9.51 -10.72 -1.29
CA PHE A 35 9.94 -10.52 -2.66
C PHE A 35 11.38 -9.96 -2.74
N HIS A 36 11.72 -9.00 -1.88
CA HIS A 36 13.03 -8.37 -1.87
C HIS A 36 14.15 -9.32 -1.44
N GLU A 37 13.91 -10.12 -0.41
CA GLU A 37 14.83 -11.18 0.04
C GLU A 37 15.07 -12.19 -1.09
N ALA A 38 13.99 -12.73 -1.67
CA ALA A 38 14.09 -13.72 -2.76
C ALA A 38 14.74 -13.16 -4.03
N TRP A 39 14.48 -11.88 -4.37
CA TRP A 39 15.13 -11.20 -5.49
C TRP A 39 16.62 -10.96 -5.25
N THR A 40 17.01 -10.59 -4.03
CA THR A 40 18.41 -10.38 -3.66
C THR A 40 19.20 -11.68 -3.76
N ASP A 41 18.64 -12.78 -3.24
CA ASP A 41 19.25 -14.12 -3.33
C ASP A 41 19.39 -14.58 -4.80
N ASP A 42 18.37 -14.33 -5.63
CA ASP A 42 18.40 -14.67 -7.06
C ASP A 42 19.41 -13.83 -7.87
N GLN A 43 19.52 -12.54 -7.56
CA GLN A 43 20.52 -11.66 -8.19
C GLN A 43 21.93 -12.08 -7.80
N PHE A 44 22.16 -12.37 -6.51
CA PHE A 44 23.44 -12.87 -6.04
C PHE A 44 23.82 -14.18 -6.74
N ARG A 45 22.87 -15.12 -6.88
CA ARG A 45 23.10 -16.38 -7.62
C ARG A 45 23.56 -16.14 -9.05
N LYS A 46 22.87 -15.26 -9.77
CA LYS A 46 23.25 -14.87 -11.14
C LYS A 46 24.65 -14.28 -11.18
N ASP A 47 25.01 -13.42 -10.23
CA ASP A 47 26.34 -12.83 -10.17
C ASP A 47 27.44 -13.89 -9.93
N ILE A 48 27.18 -14.91 -9.11
CA ILE A 48 28.09 -16.06 -8.91
C ILE A 48 28.23 -16.87 -10.21
N GLU A 49 27.11 -17.21 -10.84
CA GLU A 49 27.07 -17.99 -12.09
C GLU A 49 27.82 -17.27 -13.22
N ASP A 50 27.59 -15.96 -13.37
CA ASP A 50 28.25 -15.10 -14.35
C ASP A 50 29.76 -14.96 -14.07
N ALA A 51 30.17 -15.01 -12.80
CA ALA A 51 31.58 -15.04 -12.40
C ALA A 51 32.26 -16.42 -12.61
N GLY A 52 31.53 -17.43 -13.08
CA GLY A 52 32.06 -18.77 -13.34
C GLY A 52 32.17 -19.64 -12.08
N SER A 53 31.39 -19.33 -11.05
CA SER A 53 31.34 -20.06 -9.77
C SER A 53 32.71 -20.24 -9.09
N PRO A 54 33.36 -19.14 -8.65
CA PRO A 54 34.65 -19.20 -7.97
C PRO A 54 34.60 -20.08 -6.71
N ALA A 55 35.64 -20.88 -6.47
CA ALA A 55 35.68 -21.81 -5.35
C ALA A 55 35.63 -21.09 -3.98
N GLU A 56 36.21 -19.89 -3.89
CA GLU A 56 36.16 -19.04 -2.69
C GLU A 56 34.75 -18.57 -2.30
N TRP A 57 33.79 -18.64 -3.22
CA TRP A 57 32.40 -18.25 -2.97
C TRP A 57 31.50 -19.44 -2.68
N ALA A 58 32.01 -20.68 -2.75
CA ALA A 58 31.21 -21.89 -2.54
C ALA A 58 30.53 -21.94 -1.16
N ASP A 59 31.23 -21.52 -0.12
CA ASP A 59 30.69 -21.46 1.24
C ASP A 59 29.67 -20.32 1.39
N VAL A 60 29.91 -19.17 0.75
CA VAL A 60 28.98 -18.03 0.78
C VAL A 60 27.70 -18.39 0.04
N ALA A 61 27.83 -18.90 -1.18
CA ALA A 61 26.76 -19.52 -1.95
C ALA A 61 25.93 -20.46 -1.07
N ALA A 62 26.53 -21.54 -0.56
CA ALA A 62 25.81 -22.57 0.20
C ALA A 62 25.05 -22.06 1.44
N ASN A 63 25.49 -20.95 2.05
CA ASN A 63 24.92 -20.40 3.27
C ASN A 63 24.08 -19.12 3.07
N SER A 64 24.16 -18.47 1.91
CA SER A 64 23.39 -17.27 1.57
C SER A 64 22.09 -17.59 0.84
N TYR A 65 21.86 -18.84 0.44
CA TYR A 65 20.62 -19.26 -0.22
C TYR A 65 19.51 -19.51 0.80
N THR A 66 18.70 -18.50 1.07
CA THR A 66 17.53 -18.66 1.94
C THR A 66 16.26 -18.84 1.14
N GLU A 67 16.06 -18.08 0.06
CA GLU A 67 14.88 -18.16 -0.79
C GLU A 67 15.23 -18.09 -2.29
N SER A 68 14.33 -18.59 -3.14
CA SER A 68 14.42 -18.42 -4.60
C SER A 68 13.23 -17.62 -5.05
N LEU A 69 13.45 -16.60 -5.89
CA LEU A 69 12.36 -15.82 -6.43
C LEU A 69 11.42 -16.71 -7.25
N THR A 70 10.19 -16.86 -6.76
CA THR A 70 9.16 -17.66 -7.43
C THR A 70 8.16 -16.78 -8.18
N PRO A 71 7.45 -17.33 -9.18
CA PRO A 71 6.29 -16.65 -9.76
C PRO A 71 5.23 -16.28 -8.71
N GLU A 72 5.10 -17.07 -7.65
CA GLU A 72 4.16 -16.82 -6.56
C GLU A 72 4.49 -15.51 -5.82
N ASP A 73 5.76 -15.24 -5.54
CA ASP A 73 6.20 -14.01 -4.87
C ASP A 73 5.85 -12.76 -5.71
N ILE A 74 6.09 -12.82 -7.03
CA ILE A 74 5.73 -11.74 -7.96
C ILE A 74 4.21 -11.52 -7.96
N THR A 75 3.44 -12.59 -8.09
CA THR A 75 1.97 -12.49 -8.16
C THR A 75 1.35 -12.05 -6.83
N THR A 76 1.93 -12.45 -5.71
CA THR A 76 1.49 -12.06 -4.35
C THR A 76 1.74 -10.58 -4.14
N LEU A 77 2.95 -10.10 -4.44
CA LEU A 77 3.27 -8.67 -4.36
C LEU A 77 2.34 -7.82 -5.24
N ALA A 78 2.11 -8.24 -6.49
CA ALA A 78 1.18 -7.55 -7.39
C ALA A 78 -0.26 -7.53 -6.84
N ALA A 79 -0.74 -8.66 -6.29
CA ALA A 79 -2.07 -8.76 -5.73
C ALA A 79 -2.24 -7.90 -4.47
N ASP A 80 -1.30 -7.95 -3.53
CA ASP A 80 -1.39 -7.14 -2.31
C ASP A 80 -1.24 -5.63 -2.63
N LYS A 81 -0.44 -5.25 -3.64
CA LYS A 81 -0.40 -3.86 -4.14
C LYS A 81 -1.77 -3.44 -4.65
N TYR A 82 -2.41 -4.27 -5.47
CA TYR A 82 -3.74 -4.01 -6.01
C TYR A 82 -4.78 -3.85 -4.87
N PHE A 83 -4.79 -4.76 -3.90
CA PHE A 83 -5.75 -4.69 -2.79
C PHE A 83 -5.53 -3.49 -1.87
N PHE A 84 -4.27 -3.08 -1.65
CA PHE A 84 -3.94 -1.86 -0.92
C PHE A 84 -4.47 -0.61 -1.64
N LEU A 85 -4.20 -0.45 -2.94
CA LEU A 85 -4.68 0.69 -3.73
C LEU A 85 -6.21 0.70 -3.82
N LEU A 86 -6.84 -0.48 -3.93
CA LEU A 86 -8.30 -0.63 -3.88
C LEU A 86 -8.86 -0.13 -2.55
N ALA A 87 -8.27 -0.56 -1.42
CA ALA A 87 -8.70 -0.14 -0.09
C ALA A 87 -8.58 1.38 0.10
N ALA A 88 -7.44 1.96 -0.28
CA ALA A 88 -7.22 3.40 -0.20
C ALA A 88 -8.23 4.17 -1.07
N ARG A 89 -8.53 3.66 -2.27
CA ARG A 89 -9.52 4.27 -3.16
C ARG A 89 -10.94 4.19 -2.62
N GLN A 90 -11.33 3.09 -1.99
CA GLN A 90 -12.64 2.96 -1.35
C GLN A 90 -12.78 3.91 -0.18
N LEU A 91 -11.75 4.05 0.67
CA LEU A 91 -11.73 5.04 1.74
C LEU A 91 -11.96 6.46 1.18
N LEU A 92 -11.23 6.85 0.13
CA LEU A 92 -11.41 8.15 -0.53
C LEU A 92 -12.86 8.35 -1.00
N LYS A 93 -13.49 7.31 -1.58
CA LYS A 93 -14.87 7.37 -2.05
C LYS A 93 -15.85 7.67 -0.91
N PHE A 94 -15.69 7.03 0.26
CA PHE A 94 -16.56 7.31 1.41
C PHE A 94 -16.33 8.72 1.96
N ILE A 95 -15.09 9.18 2.02
CA ILE A 95 -14.76 10.54 2.47
C ILE A 95 -15.34 11.60 1.54
N ASP A 96 -15.33 11.38 0.22
CA ASP A 96 -15.94 12.29 -0.75
C ASP A 96 -17.48 12.39 -0.62
N LEU A 97 -18.14 11.36 -0.08
CA LEU A 97 -19.59 11.32 0.13
C LEU A 97 -20.03 11.94 1.48
N LEU A 98 -19.09 12.09 2.42
CA LEU A 98 -19.35 12.69 3.71
C LEU A 98 -19.34 14.22 3.62
N PRO A 99 -20.10 14.93 4.48
CA PRO A 99 -20.02 16.38 4.58
C PRO A 99 -18.59 16.80 4.96
N ARG A 100 -18.22 18.03 4.59
CA ARG A 100 -16.90 18.60 4.91
C ARG A 100 -16.83 19.06 6.37
N ASP A 101 -17.03 18.15 7.32
CA ASP A 101 -16.96 18.39 8.76
C ASP A 101 -15.52 18.24 9.31
N ASN A 102 -14.58 18.90 8.65
CA ASN A 102 -13.14 18.89 8.96
C ASN A 102 -12.46 17.50 8.84
N LEU A 103 -13.00 16.61 8.00
CA LEU A 103 -12.32 15.35 7.66
C LEU A 103 -10.96 15.61 6.97
N PRO A 104 -9.93 14.80 7.29
CA PRO A 104 -8.62 14.93 6.66
C PRO A 104 -8.69 14.76 5.15
N ARG A 105 -8.10 15.71 4.41
CA ARG A 105 -7.97 15.61 2.96
C ARG A 105 -6.70 14.87 2.60
N PHE A 106 -6.80 13.94 1.66
CA PHE A 106 -5.62 13.34 1.06
C PHE A 106 -5.08 14.24 -0.05
N LYS A 107 -3.84 14.70 0.08
CA LYS A 107 -3.19 15.60 -0.89
C LYS A 107 -3.15 14.98 -2.29
N ASP A 108 -2.90 13.69 -2.37
CA ASP A 108 -2.68 12.96 -3.62
C ASP A 108 -3.92 12.19 -4.09
N ALA A 109 -5.14 12.61 -3.69
CA ALA A 109 -6.40 11.94 -4.02
C ALA A 109 -6.62 11.71 -5.54
N LYS A 110 -6.23 12.69 -6.37
CA LYS A 110 -6.30 12.54 -7.83
C LYS A 110 -5.34 11.45 -8.33
N LEU A 111 -4.12 11.43 -7.80
CA LEU A 111 -3.08 10.48 -8.19
C LEU A 111 -3.47 9.07 -7.77
N MET A 112 -3.95 8.89 -6.54
CA MET A 112 -4.46 7.60 -6.03
C MET A 112 -5.57 7.02 -6.90
N ARG A 113 -6.55 7.86 -7.30
CA ARG A 113 -7.61 7.41 -8.21
C ARG A 113 -7.05 6.94 -9.54
N LEU A 114 -6.12 7.69 -10.12
CA LEU A 114 -5.54 7.33 -11.40
C LEU A 114 -4.68 6.06 -11.32
N LEU A 115 -3.93 5.86 -10.23
CA LEU A 115 -3.16 4.63 -10.00
C LEU A 115 -4.07 3.42 -9.88
N ARG A 116 -5.14 3.51 -9.08
CA ARG A 116 -6.13 2.44 -9.00
C ARG A 116 -6.77 2.16 -10.35
N ASP A 117 -7.18 3.20 -11.09
CA ASP A 117 -7.80 3.03 -12.42
C ASP A 117 -6.81 2.44 -13.44
N LEU A 118 -5.49 2.65 -13.27
CA LEU A 118 -4.47 2.01 -14.08
C LEU A 118 -4.37 0.51 -13.80
N GLU A 119 -4.35 0.12 -12.52
CA GLU A 119 -4.28 -1.28 -12.09
C GLU A 119 -5.55 -2.07 -12.46
N ASP A 120 -6.72 -1.44 -12.37
CA ASP A 120 -8.00 -2.02 -12.77
C ASP A 120 -8.11 -2.34 -14.27
N HIS A 121 -7.39 -1.58 -15.10
CA HIS A 121 -7.44 -1.64 -16.55
C HIS A 121 -6.09 -2.09 -17.13
N TRP A 122 -5.51 -3.13 -16.52
CA TRP A 122 -4.23 -3.70 -16.91
C TRP A 122 -4.19 -4.12 -18.39
N GLU A 123 -5.33 -4.46 -18.98
CA GLU A 123 -5.47 -4.80 -20.40
C GLU A 123 -5.25 -3.59 -21.34
N ASN A 124 -5.28 -2.36 -20.81
CA ASN A 124 -5.12 -1.13 -21.57
C ASN A 124 -4.07 -0.19 -20.95
N PRO A 125 -2.78 -0.53 -21.03
CA PRO A 125 -1.68 0.25 -20.44
C PRO A 125 -1.49 1.64 -21.08
N GLY A 126 -2.13 1.91 -22.23
CA GLY A 126 -2.18 3.22 -22.90
C GLY A 126 -3.47 4.01 -22.64
N GLY A 127 -4.31 3.54 -21.72
CA GLY A 127 -5.64 4.07 -21.44
C GLY A 127 -5.65 5.49 -20.87
N LYS A 128 -6.85 6.00 -20.60
CA LYS A 128 -7.05 7.37 -20.08
C LYS A 128 -6.28 7.61 -18.78
N ALA A 129 -6.31 6.64 -17.85
CA ALA A 129 -5.59 6.74 -16.58
C ALA A 129 -4.08 6.89 -16.80
N ALA A 130 -3.48 6.01 -17.59
CA ALA A 130 -2.05 6.08 -17.95
C ALA A 130 -1.66 7.42 -18.60
N ARG A 131 -2.48 7.93 -19.54
CA ARG A 131 -2.22 9.24 -20.18
C ARG A 131 -2.32 10.41 -19.21
N GLU A 132 -3.26 10.37 -18.27
CA GLU A 132 -3.40 11.41 -17.24
C GLU A 132 -2.29 11.32 -16.19
N LEU A 133 -1.83 10.11 -15.83
CA LEU A 133 -0.70 9.90 -14.93
C LEU A 133 0.58 10.48 -15.51
N ARG A 134 0.86 10.22 -16.80
CA ARG A 134 2.05 10.77 -17.50
C ARG A 134 2.13 12.29 -17.50
N LYS A 135 1.02 13.00 -17.32
CA LYS A 135 1.05 14.47 -17.17
C LYS A 135 1.62 14.92 -15.82
N SER A 136 1.46 14.09 -14.78
CA SER A 136 1.94 14.37 -13.43
C SER A 136 3.32 13.75 -13.18
N ILE A 137 3.56 12.58 -13.79
CA ILE A 137 4.78 11.78 -13.64
C ILE A 137 5.17 11.31 -15.04
N PRO A 138 5.99 12.10 -15.78
CA PRO A 138 6.31 11.84 -17.18
C PRO A 138 6.85 10.43 -17.45
N ASP A 139 7.69 9.93 -16.54
CA ASP A 139 8.37 8.64 -16.65
C ASP A 139 7.68 7.54 -15.85
N ILE A 140 6.36 7.62 -15.68
CA ILE A 140 5.61 6.59 -14.96
C ILE A 140 5.68 5.25 -15.69
N ALA A 141 6.19 4.25 -14.98
CA ALA A 141 6.14 2.86 -15.37
C ALA A 141 5.10 2.15 -14.50
N PRO A 142 4.03 1.58 -15.08
CA PRO A 142 3.08 0.76 -14.33
C PRO A 142 3.81 -0.37 -13.59
N GLY A 143 3.51 -0.55 -12.30
CA GLY A 143 4.17 -1.55 -11.47
C GLY A 143 5.46 -1.07 -10.79
N ARG A 144 5.84 0.21 -10.95
CA ARG A 144 7.02 0.77 -10.29
C ARG A 144 6.80 0.91 -8.78
N ILE A 145 7.54 0.12 -8.03
CA ILE A 145 7.67 0.22 -6.58
C ILE A 145 9.07 0.78 -6.30
N GLU A 146 9.14 1.88 -5.55
CA GLU A 146 10.39 2.43 -5.07
C GLU A 146 10.54 2.13 -3.59
N TYR A 147 11.68 1.55 -3.23
CA TYR A 147 12.03 1.26 -1.86
C TYR A 147 13.11 2.22 -1.37
N THR A 148 12.87 2.86 -0.24
CA THR A 148 13.87 3.64 0.48
C THR A 148 13.88 3.23 1.94
N LYS A 149 14.97 3.54 2.66
CA LYS A 149 15.05 3.31 4.11
C LYS A 149 13.92 3.95 4.93
N LYS A 150 13.17 4.89 4.37
CA LYS A 150 12.17 5.69 5.07
C LYS A 150 10.75 5.49 4.56
N ASP A 151 10.57 4.87 3.40
CA ASP A 151 9.29 4.83 2.72
C ASP A 151 9.28 3.83 1.56
N ILE A 152 8.09 3.33 1.26
CA ILE A 152 7.75 2.58 0.05
C ILE A 152 6.86 3.51 -0.78
N SER A 153 7.20 3.74 -2.05
CA SER A 153 6.35 4.53 -2.93
C SER A 153 5.89 3.75 -4.16
N PHE A 154 4.61 3.91 -4.50
CA PHE A 154 3.98 3.36 -5.69
C PHE A 154 3.81 4.49 -6.68
N GLU A 155 4.65 4.49 -7.71
CA GLU A 155 4.58 5.49 -8.77
C GLU A 155 4.47 6.93 -8.21
N GLY A 156 5.31 7.24 -7.21
CA GLY A 156 5.37 8.57 -6.55
C GLY A 156 4.37 8.80 -5.42
N VAL A 157 3.51 7.83 -5.07
CA VAL A 157 2.65 7.89 -3.89
C VAL A 157 3.24 7.09 -2.74
N SER A 158 3.56 7.79 -1.66
CA SER A 158 4.06 7.23 -0.40
C SER A 158 3.03 6.34 0.31
N LEU A 159 3.40 5.09 0.60
CA LEU A 159 2.64 4.16 1.44
C LEU A 159 2.43 4.78 2.83
N LEU A 160 3.49 5.35 3.42
CA LEU A 160 3.43 5.96 4.74
C LEU A 160 2.46 7.14 4.81
N ASN A 161 2.39 7.97 3.77
CA ASN A 161 1.45 9.09 3.71
C ASN A 161 -0.01 8.60 3.61
N ILE A 162 -0.27 7.51 2.88
CA ILE A 162 -1.60 6.90 2.81
C ILE A 162 -2.00 6.37 4.18
N LEU A 163 -1.10 5.65 4.86
CA LEU A 163 -1.34 5.11 6.20
C LEU A 163 -1.68 6.20 7.20
N ARG A 164 -0.83 7.23 7.32
CA ARG A 164 -1.07 8.35 8.24
C ARG A 164 -2.38 9.07 7.95
N TRP A 165 -2.73 9.21 6.67
CA TRP A 165 -4.00 9.79 6.27
C TRP A 165 -5.18 8.89 6.67
N ALA A 166 -5.10 7.58 6.45
CA ALA A 166 -6.13 6.63 6.83
C ALA A 166 -6.35 6.59 8.36
N GLU A 167 -5.27 6.58 9.14
CA GLU A 167 -5.31 6.69 10.60
C GLU A 167 -6.01 7.98 11.05
N SER A 168 -5.59 9.13 10.48
CA SER A 168 -6.22 10.42 10.79
C SER A 168 -7.71 10.44 10.45
N VAL A 169 -8.10 9.78 9.36
CA VAL A 169 -9.51 9.63 8.96
C VAL A 169 -10.27 8.78 9.97
N ASP A 170 -9.75 7.62 10.35
CA ASP A 170 -10.38 6.73 11.33
C ASP A 170 -10.61 7.46 12.67
N GLU A 171 -9.56 8.11 13.18
CA GLU A 171 -9.63 8.92 14.40
C GLU A 171 -10.74 9.97 14.32
N LYS A 172 -10.76 10.75 13.22
CA LYS A 172 -11.71 11.85 13.09
C LYS A 172 -13.15 11.36 12.91
N VAL A 173 -13.34 10.29 12.14
CA VAL A 173 -14.66 9.69 11.91
C VAL A 173 -15.22 9.12 13.21
N ARG A 174 -14.39 8.46 14.02
CA ARG A 174 -14.78 7.95 15.35
C ARG A 174 -15.09 9.07 16.33
N GLU A 175 -14.27 10.12 16.39
CA GLU A 175 -14.52 11.30 17.21
C GLU A 175 -15.90 11.90 16.91
N ILE A 176 -16.20 12.13 15.62
CA ILE A 176 -17.47 12.71 15.18
C ILE A 176 -18.65 11.77 15.50
N ALA A 177 -18.48 10.47 15.32
CA ALA A 177 -19.54 9.51 15.59
C ALA A 177 -19.84 9.38 17.09
N THR A 178 -18.81 9.38 17.94
CA THR A 178 -18.97 9.46 19.40
C THR A 178 -19.73 10.71 19.80
N ALA A 179 -19.36 11.88 19.26
CA ALA A 179 -20.06 13.14 19.54
C ALA A 179 -21.54 13.13 19.09
N LYS A 180 -21.87 12.33 18.08
CA LYS A 180 -23.23 12.19 17.54
C LYS A 180 -24.00 10.99 18.09
N GLY A 181 -23.41 10.22 19.02
CA GLY A 181 -24.02 8.98 19.53
C GLY A 181 -24.22 7.90 18.47
N THR A 182 -23.46 7.94 17.38
CA THR A 182 -23.54 6.95 16.29
C THR A 182 -22.56 5.81 16.57
N PRO A 183 -23.00 4.55 16.62
CA PRO A 183 -22.11 3.42 16.84
C PRO A 183 -21.23 3.19 15.59
N ILE A 184 -19.93 3.02 15.80
CA ILE A 184 -18.97 2.57 14.78
C ILE A 184 -18.40 1.22 15.22
N PRO A 185 -18.29 0.22 14.32
CA PRO A 185 -17.65 -1.06 14.61
C PRO A 185 -16.25 -0.90 15.21
N GLY A 186 -15.84 -1.86 16.05
CA GLY A 186 -14.53 -1.86 16.70
C GLY A 186 -13.36 -1.79 15.71
N ASP A 187 -12.22 -1.35 16.21
CA ASP A 187 -10.98 -1.21 15.44
C ASP A 187 -10.34 -2.58 15.19
N ILE A 188 -10.12 -2.92 13.91
CA ILE A 188 -9.48 -4.19 13.48
C ILE A 188 -7.95 -4.07 13.57
N CYS A 189 -7.41 -2.85 13.53
CA CYS A 189 -5.97 -2.60 13.46
C CYS A 189 -5.32 -2.40 14.83
N ARG A 190 -6.06 -1.94 15.85
CA ARG A 190 -5.54 -1.84 17.22
C ARG A 190 -5.30 -3.18 17.91
N SER A 191 -5.94 -4.26 17.45
CA SER A 191 -5.80 -5.61 18.04
C SER A 191 -4.70 -6.46 17.41
N GLY A 192 -4.11 -6.05 16.28
CA GLY A 192 -3.09 -6.82 15.56
C GLY A 192 -1.98 -5.97 14.95
N GLY A 193 -0.83 -5.92 15.62
CA GLY A 193 0.49 -5.81 14.97
C GLY A 193 0.97 -4.48 14.37
N SER A 194 0.11 -3.50 14.10
CA SER A 194 0.52 -2.26 13.39
C SER A 194 1.55 -1.39 14.15
N ARG A 195 1.76 -1.63 15.45
CA ARG A 195 2.85 -0.99 16.23
C ARG A 195 4.26 -1.37 15.75
N ASN A 196 4.44 -2.49 15.03
CA ASN A 196 5.76 -2.94 14.57
C ASN A 196 6.28 -2.17 13.34
N LEU A 197 5.40 -1.51 12.58
CA LEU A 197 5.71 -0.72 11.38
C LEU A 197 6.67 0.45 11.71
N PHE A 198 6.40 1.15 12.81
CA PHE A 198 7.21 2.28 13.28
C PHE A 198 8.49 1.85 14.00
N HIS A 199 8.58 0.61 14.48
CA HIS A 199 9.78 0.13 15.18
C HIS A 199 10.88 -0.25 14.18
N ARG A 200 10.55 -1.03 13.13
CA ARG A 200 11.54 -1.46 12.13
C ARG A 200 12.10 -0.31 11.28
N LEU A 201 11.26 0.63 10.85
CA LEU A 201 11.72 1.82 10.10
C LEU A 201 12.54 2.80 10.96
N ARG A 202 12.44 2.72 12.29
CA ARG A 202 13.15 3.59 13.24
C ARG A 202 14.44 2.97 13.76
N GLU A 203 14.51 1.65 13.90
CA GLU A 203 15.72 0.92 14.31
C GLU A 203 16.77 0.83 13.20
N SER A 204 16.37 0.82 11.93
CA SER A 204 17.28 0.89 10.77
C SER A 204 17.88 2.29 10.52
N GLY A 205 17.59 3.26 11.39
CA GLY A 205 17.97 4.67 11.28
C GLY A 205 18.85 5.20 12.43
N GLY A 206 19.52 4.31 13.17
CA GLY A 206 20.56 4.64 14.16
C GLY A 206 21.96 4.55 13.60
#